data_AF-C4Y652-F1
#
_entry.id   AF-C4Y652-F1
#
_cell.length_a   1.000
_cell.length_b   1.000
_cell.length_c   1.000
_cell.angle_alpha   90.00
_cell.angle_beta   90.00
_cell.angle_gamma   90.00
#
_symmetry.space_group_name_H-M   'P 1'
#
loop_
_entity.id
_entity.type
_entity.pdbx_description
1 polymer ?
#
loop_
_entity_poly.entity_id
_entity_poly.type
_entity_poly.pdbx_seq_one_letter_code
_entity_poly.pdbx_strand_id
1 'polypeptide(L)'
;MDFESKLTEVSHDISLNSAPSVYLSTAQNIITELPEPTSIKDELGHLKEFSSKLKFQYLEQETRDKFLRLMLIEREQNITQAEVDALVEQNRRQKQSLKDIKTEMYSLIKSSEAVAEEVISLNRSFEARYGDVTSTLEDISNMQKELDNLLNEPENENHKALFNLKKIIDTEDIGLNEAINIATNALDQEALVLSQLEHNVEKTRIEHSSQTQVIDTLTEKLKKLEGLLQEAGNRPKDQQEPQQVFAQWLRELNMHLEKFIPMSLRLGESAQTLMFGPYQLEFDKELNITKCSDKTISSATIEEINHAKKEAKFWKLSHLLCRLIFRAEM
;
A
#
# COMPACT_ATOMS: atom_id res chain seq x y z
N MET A 1 -3.67 38.70 -40.66
CA MET A 1 -2.78 38.78 -39.48
C MET A 1 -3.53 38.58 -38.16
N ASP A 2 -4.76 38.06 -38.15
CA ASP A 2 -5.59 37.95 -36.92
C ASP A 2 -5.70 36.52 -36.35
N PHE A 3 -5.16 35.52 -37.04
CA PHE A 3 -5.24 34.13 -36.60
C PHE A 3 -4.09 33.74 -35.67
N GLU A 4 -2.88 34.25 -35.91
CA GLU A 4 -1.73 33.99 -35.04
C GLU A 4 -1.85 34.71 -33.69
N SER A 5 -2.35 35.96 -33.65
CA SER A 5 -2.62 36.64 -32.37
C SER A 5 -3.69 35.94 -31.54
N LYS A 6 -4.74 35.39 -32.17
CA LYS A 6 -5.76 34.60 -31.46
C LYS A 6 -5.25 33.25 -30.97
N LEU A 7 -4.32 32.63 -31.69
CA LEU A 7 -3.64 31.42 -31.24
C LEU A 7 -2.72 31.71 -30.04
N THR A 8 -2.07 32.86 -30.00
CA THR A 8 -1.24 33.26 -28.84
C THR A 8 -2.05 33.70 -27.62
N GLU A 9 -3.24 34.30 -27.79
CA GLU A 9 -4.13 34.61 -26.66
C GLU A 9 -4.74 33.35 -26.03
N VAL A 10 -5.08 32.34 -26.84
CA VAL A 10 -5.56 31.03 -26.34
C VAL A 10 -4.41 30.16 -25.80
N SER A 11 -3.16 30.45 -26.18
CA SER A 11 -1.97 29.71 -25.73
C SER A 11 -1.35 30.22 -24.42
N HIS A 12 -1.92 31.26 -23.79
CA HIS A 12 -1.54 31.62 -22.42
C HIS A 12 -2.10 30.64 -21.37
N ASP A 13 -3.04 29.79 -21.79
CA ASP A 13 -3.44 28.60 -21.05
C ASP A 13 -2.36 27.52 -21.19
N ILE A 14 -1.51 27.42 -20.17
CA ILE A 14 -0.62 26.30 -19.80
C ILE A 14 -0.30 25.38 -20.99
N SER A 15 0.74 25.70 -21.76
CA SER A 15 1.28 24.78 -22.75
C SER A 15 1.62 23.44 -22.08
N LEU A 16 1.12 22.31 -22.59
CA LEU A 16 1.33 20.99 -21.96
C LEU A 16 2.82 20.60 -21.79
N ASN A 17 3.73 21.21 -22.55
CA ASN A 17 5.17 21.02 -22.37
C ASN A 17 5.70 21.68 -21.09
N SER A 18 5.04 22.74 -20.62
CA SER A 18 5.29 23.36 -19.32
C SER A 18 4.33 22.88 -18.23
N ALA A 19 3.25 22.15 -18.55
CA ALA A 19 2.32 21.64 -17.54
C ALA A 19 3.00 20.79 -16.44
N PRO A 20 3.93 19.85 -16.74
CA PRO A 20 4.66 19.14 -15.70
C PRO A 20 5.52 20.07 -14.84
N SER A 21 6.21 21.04 -15.44
CA SER A 21 7.07 21.96 -14.70
C SER A 21 6.27 22.95 -13.86
N VAL A 22 5.11 23.41 -14.35
CA VAL A 22 4.15 24.24 -13.62
C VAL A 22 3.51 23.44 -12.48
N TYR A 23 3.09 22.19 -12.71
CA TYR A 23 2.57 21.35 -11.63
C TYR A 23 3.63 21.12 -10.54
N LEU A 24 4.86 20.77 -10.94
CA LEU A 24 5.96 20.55 -10.00
C LEU A 24 6.33 21.83 -9.26
N SER A 25 6.44 22.98 -9.92
CA SER A 25 6.74 24.23 -9.24
C SER A 25 5.64 24.66 -8.29
N THR A 26 4.37 24.50 -8.68
CA THR A 26 3.22 24.84 -7.82
C THR A 26 3.13 23.91 -6.61
N ALA A 27 3.32 22.60 -6.80
CA ALA A 27 3.35 21.63 -5.72
C ALA A 27 4.55 21.85 -4.78
N GLN A 28 5.69 22.23 -5.33
CA GLN A 28 6.91 22.43 -4.56
C GLN A 28 6.87 23.74 -3.75
N ASN A 29 6.28 24.80 -4.30
CA ASN A 29 6.05 26.06 -3.57
C ASN A 29 5.18 25.84 -2.32
N ILE A 30 4.11 25.03 -2.42
CA ILE A 30 3.24 24.67 -1.29
C ILE A 30 3.99 23.86 -0.21
N ILE A 31 4.96 23.04 -0.62
CA ILE A 31 5.76 22.24 0.34
C ILE A 31 6.82 23.10 1.04
N THR A 32 7.42 24.07 0.34
CA THR A 32 8.47 24.94 0.89
C THR A 32 7.94 26.09 1.74
N GLU A 33 6.75 26.61 1.43
CA GLU A 33 6.04 27.55 2.28
C GLU A 33 4.99 26.76 3.06
N LEU A 34 5.38 26.11 4.16
CA LEU A 34 4.39 25.48 5.06
C LEU A 34 3.62 26.63 5.76
N PRO A 35 2.39 26.99 5.32
CA PRO A 35 1.72 28.15 5.87
C PRO A 35 1.03 27.73 7.18
N GLU A 36 0.55 28.72 7.93
CA GLU A 36 -0.25 28.50 9.14
C GLU A 36 -1.32 27.41 8.91
N PRO A 37 -1.57 26.52 9.89
CA PRO A 37 -2.47 25.37 9.76
C PRO A 37 -3.90 25.74 9.32
N THR A 38 -4.29 27.00 9.48
CA THR A 38 -5.56 27.57 9.02
C THR A 38 -5.70 27.63 7.49
N SER A 39 -4.60 27.73 6.74
CA SER A 39 -4.60 27.93 5.27
C SER A 39 -4.63 26.63 4.45
N ILE A 40 -4.39 25.48 5.09
CA ILE A 40 -4.27 24.17 4.42
C ILE A 40 -5.54 23.80 3.63
N LYS A 41 -6.71 24.17 4.16
CA LYS A 41 -8.00 23.86 3.54
C LYS A 41 -8.22 24.61 2.23
N ASP A 42 -7.83 25.89 2.19
CA ASP A 42 -7.99 26.74 1.01
C ASP A 42 -7.01 26.33 -0.09
N GLU A 43 -5.78 25.94 0.27
CA GLU A 43 -4.79 25.41 -0.69
C GLU A 43 -5.19 24.05 -1.27
N LEU A 44 -5.71 23.13 -0.47
CA LEU A 44 -6.27 21.87 -0.98
C LEU A 44 -7.41 22.13 -1.97
N GLY A 45 -8.24 23.14 -1.70
CA GLY A 45 -9.25 23.63 -2.63
C GLY A 45 -8.65 24.13 -3.94
N HIS A 46 -7.64 24.99 -3.86
CA HIS A 46 -6.93 25.55 -5.02
C HIS A 46 -6.25 24.46 -5.88
N LEU A 47 -5.56 23.49 -5.26
CA LEU A 47 -4.92 22.38 -5.96
C LEU A 47 -5.94 21.47 -6.67
N LYS A 48 -7.09 21.25 -6.05
CA LYS A 48 -8.20 20.50 -6.65
C LYS A 48 -8.75 21.22 -7.89
N GLU A 49 -8.87 22.55 -7.85
CA GLU A 49 -9.31 23.33 -9.01
C GLU A 49 -8.25 23.32 -10.13
N PHE A 50 -6.99 23.54 -9.79
CA PHE A 50 -5.86 23.51 -10.72
C PHE A 50 -5.74 22.16 -11.44
N SER A 51 -5.76 21.06 -10.69
CA SER A 51 -5.72 19.70 -11.26
C SER A 51 -6.94 19.38 -12.13
N SER A 52 -8.11 19.93 -11.79
CA SER A 52 -9.32 19.78 -12.62
C SER A 52 -9.20 20.51 -13.95
N LYS A 53 -8.64 21.72 -13.96
CA LYS A 53 -8.36 22.49 -15.20
C LYS A 53 -7.33 21.76 -16.06
N LEU A 54 -6.25 21.26 -15.45
CA LEU A 54 -5.21 20.50 -16.15
C LEU A 54 -5.76 19.24 -16.83
N LYS A 55 -6.63 18.51 -16.13
CA LYS A 55 -7.32 17.33 -16.67
C LYS A 55 -8.18 17.67 -17.90
N PHE A 56 -8.91 18.79 -17.85
CA PHE A 56 -9.76 19.21 -18.96
C PHE A 56 -8.94 19.54 -20.20
N GLN A 57 -7.87 20.32 -20.05
CA GLN A 57 -6.94 20.67 -21.14
C GLN A 57 -6.30 19.43 -21.76
N TYR A 58 -5.86 18.46 -20.93
CA TYR A 58 -5.29 17.21 -21.43
C TYR A 58 -6.31 16.42 -22.28
N LEU A 59 -7.55 16.30 -21.80
CA LEU A 59 -8.60 15.55 -22.50
C LEU A 59 -8.99 16.21 -23.82
N GLU A 60 -9.10 17.55 -23.84
CA GLU A 60 -9.38 18.31 -25.06
C GLU A 60 -8.28 18.10 -26.10
N GLN A 61 -7.03 18.17 -25.69
CA GLN A 61 -5.89 18.00 -26.59
C GLN A 61 -5.75 16.55 -27.07
N GLU A 62 -5.93 15.55 -26.20
CA GLU A 62 -5.94 14.13 -26.60
C GLU A 62 -7.03 13.88 -27.64
N THR A 63 -8.22 14.47 -27.45
CA THR A 63 -9.34 14.34 -28.39
C THR A 63 -9.02 15.02 -29.71
N ARG A 64 -8.46 16.24 -29.68
CA ARG A 64 -8.06 16.99 -30.88
C ARG A 64 -6.98 16.24 -31.68
N ASP A 65 -5.99 15.70 -30.98
CA ASP A 65 -4.89 14.99 -31.59
C ASP A 65 -5.33 13.62 -32.14
N LYS A 66 -6.19 12.90 -31.43
CA LYS A 66 -6.83 11.68 -31.94
C LYS A 66 -7.69 11.95 -33.17
N PHE A 67 -8.44 13.06 -33.19
CA PHE A 67 -9.20 13.50 -34.35
C PHE A 67 -8.29 13.80 -35.54
N LEU A 68 -7.19 14.53 -35.33
CA LEU A 68 -6.22 14.83 -36.38
C LEU A 68 -5.54 13.57 -36.92
N ARG A 69 -5.14 12.61 -36.07
CA ARG A 69 -4.57 11.33 -36.51
C ARG A 69 -5.54 10.50 -37.34
N LEU A 70 -6.82 10.44 -36.94
CA LEU A 70 -7.87 9.77 -37.71
C LEU A 70 -8.09 10.42 -39.08
N MET A 71 -7.96 11.75 -39.17
CA MET A 71 -8.11 12.48 -40.43
C MET A 71 -6.87 12.44 -41.33
N LEU A 72 -5.64 12.33 -40.76
CA LEU A 72 -4.38 12.53 -41.48
C LEU A 72 -3.52 11.28 -41.69
N ILE A 73 -3.61 10.23 -40.85
CA ILE A 73 -2.56 9.17 -40.81
C ILE A 73 -3.08 7.74 -41.06
N GLU A 74 -4.26 7.30 -40.57
CA GLU A 74 -4.59 5.87 -40.60
C GLU A 74 -5.81 5.49 -41.45
N ARG A 75 -5.49 4.90 -42.61
CA ARG A 75 -6.25 3.80 -43.24
C ARG A 75 -6.44 2.71 -42.17
N GLU A 76 -7.68 2.29 -41.96
CA GLU A 76 -8.14 1.26 -41.02
C GLU A 76 -7.05 0.22 -40.69
N GLN A 77 -6.36 0.41 -39.56
CA GLN A 77 -5.68 -0.72 -38.93
C GLN A 77 -6.79 -1.68 -38.49
N ASN A 78 -6.74 -2.91 -38.98
CA ASN A 78 -7.66 -3.97 -38.56
C ASN A 78 -7.36 -4.33 -37.10
N ILE A 79 -7.88 -3.53 -36.17
CA ILE A 79 -7.87 -3.81 -34.74
C ILE A 79 -8.60 -5.14 -34.55
N THR A 80 -7.90 -6.13 -34.03
CA THR A 80 -8.51 -7.44 -33.77
C THR A 80 -9.27 -7.40 -32.45
N GLN A 81 -10.37 -8.15 -32.36
CA GLN A 81 -11.18 -8.21 -31.13
C GLN A 81 -10.35 -8.61 -29.90
N ALA A 82 -9.34 -9.47 -30.08
CA ALA A 82 -8.42 -9.88 -29.03
C ALA A 82 -7.57 -8.72 -28.47
N GLU A 83 -7.14 -7.78 -29.31
CA GLU A 83 -6.39 -6.58 -28.86
C GLU A 83 -7.30 -5.62 -28.08
N VAL A 84 -8.56 -5.48 -28.50
CA VAL A 84 -9.57 -4.70 -27.78
C VAL A 84 -9.82 -5.30 -26.40
N ASP A 85 -10.04 -6.61 -26.33
CA ASP A 85 -10.34 -7.30 -25.08
C ASP A 85 -9.15 -7.23 -24.10
N ALA A 86 -7.91 -7.33 -24.60
CA ALA A 86 -6.70 -7.16 -23.80
C ALA A 86 -6.57 -5.73 -23.23
N LEU A 87 -6.83 -4.70 -24.06
CA LEU A 87 -6.81 -3.30 -23.64
C LEU A 87 -7.94 -2.99 -22.64
N VAL A 88 -9.12 -3.59 -22.80
CA VAL A 88 -10.24 -3.44 -21.86
C VAL A 88 -9.88 -4.02 -20.49
N GLU A 89 -9.29 -5.21 -20.45
CA GLU A 89 -8.89 -5.84 -19.19
C GLU A 89 -7.75 -5.08 -18.51
N GLN A 90 -6.78 -4.57 -19.28
CA GLN A 90 -5.72 -3.69 -18.76
C GLN A 90 -6.29 -2.40 -18.18
N ASN A 91 -7.18 -1.72 -18.91
CA ASN A 91 -7.86 -0.52 -18.44
C ASN A 91 -8.70 -0.79 -17.19
N ARG A 92 -9.37 -1.94 -17.11
CA ARG A 92 -10.15 -2.34 -15.93
C ARG A 92 -9.26 -2.47 -14.69
N ARG A 93 -8.10 -3.11 -14.82
CA ARG A 93 -7.12 -3.26 -13.72
C ARG A 93 -6.54 -1.92 -13.30
N GLN A 94 -6.12 -1.10 -14.26
CA GLN A 94 -5.59 0.24 -13.98
C GLN A 94 -6.63 1.14 -13.32
N LYS A 95 -7.89 1.10 -13.79
CA LYS A 95 -8.99 1.86 -13.21
C LYS A 95 -9.32 1.41 -11.79
N GLN A 96 -9.24 0.10 -11.51
CA GLN A 96 -9.40 -0.41 -10.15
C GLN A 96 -8.28 0.10 -9.23
N SER A 97 -7.03 -0.03 -9.65
CA SER A 97 -5.87 0.47 -8.88
C SER A 97 -5.97 1.98 -8.62
N LEU A 98 -6.34 2.78 -9.63
CA LEU A 98 -6.56 4.22 -9.47
C LEU A 98 -7.69 4.53 -8.49
N LYS A 99 -8.75 3.71 -8.47
CA LYS A 99 -9.87 3.87 -7.53
C LYS A 99 -9.41 3.61 -6.10
N ASP A 100 -8.61 2.57 -5.90
CA ASP A 100 -8.10 2.20 -4.57
C ASP A 100 -7.17 3.30 -4.02
N ILE A 101 -6.22 3.78 -4.84
CA ILE A 101 -5.34 4.92 -4.48
C ILE A 101 -6.16 6.18 -4.19
N LYS A 102 -7.19 6.46 -4.98
CA LYS A 102 -8.07 7.61 -4.76
C LYS A 102 -8.81 7.51 -3.42
N THR A 103 -9.28 6.31 -3.06
CA THR A 103 -9.95 6.11 -1.76
C THR A 103 -8.99 6.27 -0.60
N GLU A 104 -7.76 5.78 -0.72
CA GLU A 104 -6.71 5.97 0.28
C GLU A 104 -6.36 7.45 0.44
N MET A 105 -6.16 8.17 -0.67
CA MET A 105 -5.87 9.61 -0.66
C MET A 105 -6.98 10.40 0.03
N TYR A 106 -8.26 10.11 -0.24
CA TYR A 106 -9.36 10.78 0.46
C TYR A 106 -9.40 10.46 1.96
N SER A 107 -9.07 9.22 2.34
CA SER A 107 -8.96 8.84 3.75
C SER A 107 -7.85 9.62 4.44
N LEU A 108 -6.70 9.75 3.78
CA LEU A 108 -5.55 10.48 4.31
C LEU A 108 -5.83 11.98 4.45
N ILE A 109 -6.46 12.61 3.44
CA ILE A 109 -6.88 14.01 3.50
C ILE A 109 -7.82 14.22 4.68
N LYS A 110 -8.83 13.37 4.84
CA LYS A 110 -9.79 13.48 5.94
C LYS A 110 -9.12 13.33 7.30
N SER A 111 -8.16 12.41 7.42
CA SER A 111 -7.37 12.25 8.65
C SER A 111 -6.50 13.49 8.92
N SER A 112 -5.88 14.05 7.88
CA SER A 112 -5.05 15.24 8.01
C SER A 112 -5.86 16.46 8.41
N GLU A 113 -7.04 16.66 7.83
CA GLU A 113 -7.96 17.74 8.21
C GLU A 113 -8.44 17.59 9.66
N ALA A 114 -8.75 16.36 10.09
CA ALA A 114 -9.16 16.09 11.47
C ALA A 114 -8.05 16.41 12.48
N VAL A 115 -6.80 16.02 12.18
CA VAL A 115 -5.64 16.33 13.03
C VAL A 115 -5.37 17.84 13.04
N ALA A 116 -5.47 18.52 11.89
CA ALA A 116 -5.31 19.97 11.83
C ALA A 116 -6.34 20.69 12.72
N GLU A 117 -7.61 20.29 12.66
CA GLU A 117 -8.67 20.87 13.49
C GLU A 117 -8.43 20.60 14.99
N GLU A 118 -7.99 19.38 15.34
CA GLU A 118 -7.62 19.04 16.72
C GLU A 118 -6.49 19.92 17.24
N VAL A 119 -5.41 20.09 16.45
CA VAL A 119 -4.27 20.94 16.79
C VAL A 119 -4.69 22.41 16.94
N ILE A 120 -5.53 22.92 16.05
CA ILE A 120 -6.07 24.29 16.15
C ILE A 120 -6.87 24.45 17.44
N SER A 121 -7.76 23.49 17.74
CA SER A 121 -8.57 23.53 18.96
C SER A 121 -7.73 23.49 20.23
N LEU A 122 -6.69 22.65 20.24
CA LEU A 122 -5.77 22.49 21.35
C LEU A 122 -4.94 23.76 21.55
N ASN A 123 -4.41 24.34 20.47
CA ASN A 123 -3.66 25.59 20.54
C ASN A 123 -4.51 26.72 21.09
N ARG A 124 -5.76 26.86 20.61
CA ARG A 124 -6.72 27.84 21.14
C ARG A 124 -6.99 27.64 22.64
N SER A 125 -7.04 26.40 23.12
CA SER A 125 -7.20 26.12 24.55
C SER A 125 -5.96 26.51 25.37
N PHE A 126 -4.76 26.35 24.80
CA PHE A 126 -3.51 26.77 25.43
C PHE A 126 -3.39 28.29 25.48
N GLU A 127 -3.77 29.00 24.42
CA GLU A 127 -3.80 30.47 24.42
C GLU A 127 -4.74 31.02 25.51
N ALA A 128 -5.93 30.42 25.65
CA ALA A 128 -6.87 30.79 26.71
C ALA A 128 -6.26 30.56 28.11
N ARG A 129 -5.71 29.36 28.36
CA ARG A 129 -5.04 29.05 29.63
C ARG A 129 -3.84 29.94 29.89
N TYR A 130 -3.07 30.29 28.87
CA TYR A 130 -1.94 31.19 28.99
C TYR A 130 -2.39 32.57 29.47
N GLY A 131 -3.49 33.09 28.89
CA GLY A 131 -4.13 34.34 29.34
C GLY A 131 -4.60 34.29 30.79
N ASP A 132 -5.21 33.19 31.22
CA ASP A 132 -5.63 33.00 32.62
C ASP A 132 -4.42 32.97 33.57
N VAL A 133 -3.36 32.25 33.19
CA VAL A 133 -2.12 32.17 33.99
C VAL A 133 -1.44 33.52 34.09
N THR A 134 -1.36 34.31 33.02
CA THR A 134 -0.80 35.66 33.09
C THR A 134 -1.65 36.58 33.94
N SER A 135 -2.98 36.52 33.85
CA SER A 135 -3.88 37.30 34.72
C SER A 135 -3.70 36.94 36.20
N THR A 136 -3.69 35.65 36.52
CA THR A 136 -3.46 35.20 37.91
C THR A 136 -2.07 35.57 38.43
N LEU A 137 -1.06 35.59 37.57
CA LEU A 137 0.29 36.04 37.94
C LEU A 137 0.31 37.55 38.22
N GLU A 138 -0.41 38.36 37.44
CA GLU A 138 -0.59 39.79 37.71
C GLU A 138 -1.33 40.01 39.04
N ASP A 139 -2.39 39.24 39.31
CA ASP A 139 -3.13 39.30 40.57
C ASP A 139 -2.24 38.92 41.77
N ILE A 140 -1.43 37.86 41.66
CA ILE A 140 -0.45 37.49 42.68
C ILE A 140 0.56 38.62 42.90
N SER A 141 1.07 39.24 41.83
CA SER A 141 2.00 40.36 41.95
C SER A 141 1.36 41.57 42.64
N ASN A 142 0.09 41.84 42.35
CA ASN A 142 -0.67 42.92 43.00
C ASN A 142 -0.93 42.61 44.47
N MET A 143 -1.35 41.39 44.81
CA MET A 143 -1.53 40.94 46.19
C MET A 143 -0.21 40.97 46.98
N GLN A 144 0.91 40.62 46.36
CA GLN A 144 2.24 40.74 46.97
C GLN A 144 2.59 42.19 47.28
N LYS A 145 2.34 43.12 46.35
CA LYS A 145 2.54 44.55 46.60
C LYS A 145 1.63 45.08 47.70
N GLU A 146 0.38 44.62 47.76
CA GLU A 146 -0.56 44.98 48.81
C GLU A 146 -0.11 44.46 50.17
N LEU A 147 0.34 43.20 50.25
CA LEU A 147 0.95 42.63 51.46
C LEU A 147 2.19 43.41 51.89
N ASP A 148 3.11 43.71 50.97
CA ASP A 148 4.30 44.49 51.28
C ASP A 148 3.95 45.89 51.78
N ASN A 149 2.93 46.53 51.20
CA ASN A 149 2.45 47.83 51.67
C ASN A 149 1.88 47.74 53.09
N LEU A 150 1.00 46.76 53.36
CA LEU A 150 0.40 46.52 54.67
C LEU A 150 1.46 46.14 55.73
N LEU A 151 2.50 45.41 55.34
CA LEU A 151 3.58 44.99 56.23
C LEU A 151 4.56 46.14 56.51
N ASN A 152 4.71 47.09 55.58
CA ASN A 152 5.57 48.26 55.74
C ASN A 152 4.84 49.48 56.33
N GLU A 153 3.54 49.39 56.59
CA GLU A 153 2.75 50.44 57.22
C GLU A 153 3.09 50.58 58.72
N PRO A 154 3.42 51.79 59.22
CA PRO A 154 4.04 51.98 60.54
C PRO A 154 3.11 51.66 61.74
N GLU A 155 1.79 51.56 61.54
CA GLU A 155 0.85 51.15 62.60
C GLU A 155 0.82 49.62 62.85
N ASN A 156 1.51 48.81 62.03
CA ASN A 156 1.33 47.36 61.99
C ASN A 156 2.41 46.53 62.74
N GLU A 157 3.36 47.16 63.42
CA GLU A 157 4.41 46.48 64.19
C GLU A 157 3.84 45.54 65.28
N ASN A 158 2.71 45.90 65.90
CA ASN A 158 2.02 45.02 66.84
C ASN A 158 1.44 43.76 66.18
N HIS A 159 0.96 43.83 64.93
CA HIS A 159 0.45 42.66 64.23
C HIS A 159 1.55 41.76 63.68
N LYS A 160 2.74 42.29 63.35
CA LYS A 160 3.93 41.46 63.08
C LYS A 160 4.33 40.62 64.30
N ALA A 161 4.27 41.20 65.49
CA ALA A 161 4.50 40.49 66.75
C ALA A 161 3.44 39.40 66.99
N LEU A 162 2.15 39.69 66.74
CA LEU A 162 1.07 38.71 66.86
C LEU A 162 1.11 37.62 65.80
N PHE A 163 1.52 37.90 64.57
CA PHE A 163 1.66 36.90 63.51
C PHE A 163 2.82 35.94 63.81
N ASN A 164 3.92 36.45 64.35
CA ASN A 164 5.02 35.63 64.86
C ASN A 164 4.60 34.79 66.08
N LEU A 165 3.78 35.34 66.98
CA LEU A 165 3.20 34.61 68.11
C LEU A 165 2.21 33.54 67.65
N LYS A 166 1.35 33.83 66.67
CA LYS A 166 0.39 32.88 66.09
C LYS A 166 1.13 31.73 65.38
N LYS A 167 2.21 32.01 64.65
CA LYS A 167 3.04 30.98 64.02
C LYS A 167 3.71 30.04 65.05
N ILE A 168 3.96 30.53 66.26
CA ILE A 168 4.47 29.72 67.39
C ILE A 168 3.34 28.95 68.09
N ILE A 169 2.11 29.49 68.09
CA ILE A 169 0.92 28.85 68.69
C ILE A 169 0.33 27.77 67.75
N ASP A 170 0.33 27.97 66.43
CA ASP A 170 -0.17 27.00 65.44
C ASP A 170 0.74 25.75 65.32
N THR A 171 1.91 25.73 65.99
CA THR A 171 2.73 24.51 66.19
C THR A 171 2.25 23.62 67.34
N GLU A 172 1.28 24.04 68.13
CA GLU A 172 0.69 23.28 69.25
C GLU A 172 -0.85 23.22 69.16
N ASP A 173 -1.44 22.75 68.06
CA ASP A 173 -2.84 22.26 68.12
C ASP A 173 -3.23 21.24 67.04
N ILE A 174 -2.48 20.15 66.94
CA ILE A 174 -3.06 18.85 66.59
C ILE A 174 -2.53 17.91 67.67
N GLY A 175 -3.37 17.54 68.64
CA GLY A 175 -2.97 16.69 69.76
C GLY A 175 -2.17 15.49 69.24
N LEU A 176 -1.04 15.17 69.87
CA LEU A 176 -0.08 14.16 69.39
C LEU A 176 -0.75 12.86 68.93
N ASN A 177 -1.82 12.47 69.60
CA ASN A 177 -2.62 11.28 69.29
C ASN A 177 -3.42 11.39 67.98
N GLU A 178 -3.95 12.57 67.65
CA GLU A 178 -4.68 12.82 66.40
C GLU A 178 -3.72 12.94 65.21
N ALA A 179 -2.55 13.55 65.40
CA ALA A 179 -1.48 13.54 64.41
C ALA A 179 -0.94 12.12 64.15
N ILE A 180 -0.78 11.30 65.20
CA ILE A 180 -0.41 9.87 65.07
C ILE A 180 -1.51 9.08 64.35
N ASN A 181 -2.79 9.34 64.66
CA ASN A 181 -3.90 8.67 63.97
C ASN A 181 -4.01 9.06 62.50
N ILE A 182 -3.77 10.33 62.15
CA ILE A 182 -3.74 10.78 60.75
C ILE A 182 -2.55 10.14 60.03
N ALA A 183 -1.36 10.13 60.65
CA ALA A 183 -0.16 9.53 60.07
C ALA A 183 -0.30 8.01 59.88
N THR A 184 -0.92 7.29 60.83
CA THR A 184 -1.15 5.84 60.72
C THR A 184 -2.18 5.50 59.64
N ASN A 185 -3.30 6.24 59.57
CA ASN A 185 -4.27 6.05 58.50
C ASN A 185 -3.68 6.38 57.11
N ALA A 186 -2.83 7.41 57.01
CA ALA A 186 -2.12 7.72 55.77
C ALA A 186 -1.15 6.59 55.40
N LEU A 187 -0.43 6.03 56.37
CA LEU A 187 0.47 4.89 56.16
C LEU A 187 -0.28 3.64 55.69
N ASP A 188 -1.46 3.37 56.24
CA ASP A 188 -2.30 2.23 55.85
C ASP A 188 -2.87 2.41 54.43
N GLN A 189 -3.25 3.64 54.07
CA GLN A 189 -3.69 3.97 52.71
C GLN A 189 -2.54 3.83 51.71
N GLU A 190 -1.34 4.32 52.05
CA GLU A 190 -0.14 4.17 51.23
C GLU A 190 0.25 2.70 51.07
N ALA A 191 0.19 1.89 52.13
CA ALA A 191 0.45 0.46 52.07
C ALA A 191 -0.52 -0.27 51.13
N LEU A 192 -1.79 0.12 51.14
CA LEU A 192 -2.80 -0.46 50.25
C LEU A 192 -2.57 -0.06 48.79
N VAL A 193 -2.22 1.20 48.53
CA VAL A 193 -1.86 1.68 47.19
C VAL A 193 -0.59 0.99 46.69
N LEU A 194 0.43 0.83 47.53
CA LEU A 194 1.66 0.12 47.18
C LEU A 194 1.37 -1.35 46.83
N SER A 195 0.53 -2.04 47.61
CA SER A 195 0.14 -3.42 47.30
C SER A 195 -0.62 -3.55 45.97
N GLN A 196 -1.52 -2.60 45.67
CA GLN A 196 -2.20 -2.55 44.37
C GLN A 196 -1.22 -2.26 43.22
N LEU A 197 -0.25 -1.36 43.46
CA LEU A 197 0.76 -1.01 42.48
C LEU A 197 1.69 -2.19 42.20
N GLU A 198 2.13 -2.91 43.24
CA GLU A 198 2.91 -4.14 43.13
C GLU A 198 2.16 -5.21 42.32
N HIS A 199 0.85 -5.39 42.59
CA HIS A 199 0.02 -6.31 41.82
C HIS A 199 -0.07 -5.91 40.33
N ASN A 200 -0.27 -4.63 40.05
CA ASN A 200 -0.33 -4.11 38.67
C ASN A 200 1.01 -4.24 37.95
N VAL A 201 2.13 -4.01 38.65
CA VAL A 201 3.48 -4.20 38.12
C VAL A 201 3.71 -5.67 37.79
N GLU A 202 3.33 -6.60 38.67
CA GLU A 202 3.48 -8.04 38.41
C GLU A 202 2.60 -8.51 37.25
N LYS A 203 1.36 -8.04 37.17
CA LYS A 203 0.47 -8.31 36.02
C LYS A 203 1.09 -7.82 34.71
N THR A 204 1.57 -6.59 34.68
CA THR A 204 2.20 -6.00 33.50
C THR A 204 3.49 -6.73 33.12
N ARG A 205 4.27 -7.17 34.12
CA ARG A 205 5.47 -7.98 33.93
C ARG A 205 5.16 -9.34 33.31
N ILE A 206 4.09 -10.01 33.74
CA ILE A 206 3.63 -11.27 33.16
C ILE A 206 3.17 -11.06 31.71
N GLU A 207 2.37 -10.01 31.45
CA GLU A 207 1.94 -9.65 30.10
C GLU A 207 3.14 -9.37 29.18
N HIS A 208 4.10 -8.57 29.64
CA HIS A 208 5.32 -8.28 28.88
C HIS A 208 6.14 -9.55 28.63
N SER A 209 6.28 -10.44 29.62
CA SER A 209 6.98 -11.72 29.44
C SER A 209 6.31 -12.59 28.37
N SER A 210 4.98 -12.65 28.36
CA SER A 210 4.24 -13.38 27.33
C SER A 210 4.42 -12.77 25.93
N GLN A 211 4.42 -11.44 25.82
CA GLN A 211 4.67 -10.74 24.56
C GLN A 211 6.11 -10.94 24.06
N THR A 212 7.10 -10.93 24.95
CA THR A 212 8.49 -11.22 24.61
C THR A 212 8.64 -12.63 24.07
N GLN A 213 8.01 -13.63 24.69
CA GLN A 213 8.01 -15.01 24.16
C GLN A 213 7.39 -15.09 22.75
N VAL A 214 6.31 -14.37 22.49
CA VAL A 214 5.72 -14.31 21.13
C VAL A 214 6.69 -13.69 20.13
N ILE A 215 7.34 -12.59 20.49
CA ILE A 215 8.35 -11.93 19.64
C ILE A 215 9.53 -12.88 19.37
N ASP A 216 9.99 -13.64 20.35
CA ASP A 216 11.06 -14.63 20.18
C ASP A 216 10.65 -15.74 19.21
N THR A 217 9.41 -16.25 19.31
CA THR A 217 8.93 -17.26 18.35
C THR A 217 8.77 -16.69 16.93
N LEU A 218 8.38 -15.42 16.80
CA LEU A 218 8.26 -14.75 15.51
C LEU A 218 9.61 -14.46 14.88
N THR A 219 10.60 -14.03 15.68
CA THR A 219 11.97 -13.81 15.21
C THR A 219 12.65 -15.12 14.83
N GLU A 220 12.41 -16.23 15.55
CA GLU A 220 12.88 -17.55 15.15
C GLU A 220 12.26 -18.00 13.81
N LYS A 221 10.95 -17.79 13.62
CA LYS A 221 10.27 -18.06 12.34
C LYS A 221 10.81 -17.20 11.20
N LEU A 222 11.05 -15.91 11.44
CA LEU A 222 11.64 -15.01 10.44
C LEU A 222 13.05 -15.45 10.08
N LYS A 223 13.88 -15.81 11.06
CA LYS A 223 15.23 -16.33 10.83
C LYS A 223 15.21 -17.64 10.04
N LYS A 224 14.23 -18.52 10.29
CA LYS A 224 14.03 -19.74 9.51
C LYS A 224 13.62 -19.44 8.07
N LEU A 225 12.71 -18.48 7.86
CA LEU A 225 12.31 -18.04 6.52
C LEU A 225 13.45 -17.35 5.77
N GLU A 226 14.25 -16.55 6.47
CA GLU A 226 15.45 -15.93 5.92
C GLU A 226 16.49 -16.98 5.54
N GLY A 227 16.69 -18.00 6.37
CA GLY A 227 17.52 -19.15 6.04
C GLY A 227 17.02 -19.89 4.80
N LEU A 228 15.71 -20.13 4.69
CA LEU A 228 15.12 -20.74 3.49
C LEU A 228 15.24 -19.85 2.24
N LEU A 229 15.16 -18.53 2.38
CA LEU A 229 15.39 -17.58 1.29
C LEU A 229 16.86 -17.52 0.89
N GLN A 230 17.79 -17.56 1.84
CA GLN A 230 19.22 -17.63 1.58
C GLN A 230 19.61 -18.97 0.96
N GLU A 231 19.03 -20.09 1.38
CA GLU A 231 19.18 -21.40 0.71
C GLU A 231 18.59 -21.37 -0.70
N ALA A 232 17.45 -20.72 -0.90
CA ALA A 232 16.86 -20.51 -2.22
C ALA A 232 17.72 -19.58 -3.10
N GLY A 233 18.42 -18.61 -2.52
CA GLY A 233 19.32 -17.67 -3.20
C GLY A 233 20.76 -18.17 -3.40
N ASN A 234 21.23 -19.09 -2.54
CA ASN A 234 22.53 -19.77 -2.61
C ASN A 234 22.48 -21.09 -3.37
N ARG A 235 21.29 -21.57 -3.77
CA ARG A 235 21.24 -22.37 -5.01
C ARG A 235 21.94 -21.51 -6.06
N PRO A 236 23.07 -21.97 -6.63
CA PRO A 236 23.79 -21.15 -7.58
C PRO A 236 22.76 -20.63 -8.58
N LYS A 237 22.80 -19.32 -8.85
CA LYS A 237 22.30 -18.81 -10.12
C LYS A 237 23.16 -19.44 -11.19
N ASP A 238 22.95 -20.73 -11.39
CA ASP A 238 23.34 -21.46 -12.54
C ASP A 238 22.76 -20.61 -13.65
N GLN A 239 23.64 -20.05 -14.47
CA GLN A 239 23.27 -19.52 -15.77
C GLN A 239 22.80 -20.71 -16.62
N GLN A 240 21.76 -21.41 -16.16
CA GLN A 240 21.00 -22.33 -16.96
C GLN A 240 20.29 -21.42 -17.94
N GLU A 241 20.77 -21.48 -19.19
CA GLU A 241 20.10 -20.85 -20.31
C GLU A 241 18.59 -21.08 -20.17
N PRO A 242 17.74 -20.10 -20.48
CA PRO A 242 16.28 -20.26 -20.38
C PRO A 242 15.76 -21.53 -21.09
N GLN A 243 16.53 -22.02 -22.07
CA GLN A 243 16.30 -23.28 -22.77
C GLN A 243 16.53 -24.54 -21.92
N GLN A 244 17.47 -24.54 -20.98
CA GLN A 244 17.75 -25.67 -20.08
C GLN A 244 16.73 -25.78 -18.96
N VAL A 245 16.31 -24.66 -18.37
CA VAL A 245 15.20 -24.64 -17.39
C VAL A 245 13.91 -25.09 -18.05
N PHE A 246 13.64 -24.63 -19.28
CA PHE A 246 12.51 -25.10 -20.07
C PHE A 246 12.61 -26.60 -20.41
N ALA A 247 13.79 -27.09 -20.79
CA ALA A 247 14.02 -28.51 -21.07
C ALA A 247 13.87 -29.39 -19.82
N GLN A 248 14.29 -28.90 -18.65
CA GLN A 248 14.13 -29.58 -17.37
C GLN A 248 12.67 -29.60 -16.94
N TRP A 249 11.96 -28.48 -17.07
CA TRP A 249 10.52 -28.40 -16.84
C TRP A 249 9.73 -29.32 -17.78
N LEU A 250 10.10 -29.38 -19.07
CA LEU A 250 9.53 -30.32 -20.02
C LEU A 250 9.80 -31.78 -19.64
N ARG A 251 11.00 -32.10 -19.12
CA ARG A 251 11.30 -33.46 -18.62
C ARG A 251 10.47 -33.81 -17.40
N GLU A 252 10.34 -32.89 -16.44
CA GLU A 252 9.54 -33.12 -15.23
C GLU A 252 8.05 -33.24 -15.56
N LEU A 253 7.54 -32.39 -16.46
CA LEU A 253 6.18 -32.44 -16.96
C LEU A 253 5.94 -33.75 -17.73
N ASN A 254 6.84 -34.16 -18.62
CA ASN A 254 6.73 -35.43 -19.32
C ASN A 254 6.82 -36.63 -18.37
N MET A 255 7.64 -36.58 -17.32
CA MET A 255 7.70 -37.65 -16.30
C MET A 255 6.40 -37.75 -15.50
N HIS A 256 5.75 -36.62 -15.21
CA HIS A 256 4.44 -36.63 -14.56
C HIS A 256 3.34 -37.09 -15.53
N LEU A 257 3.38 -36.66 -16.80
CA LEU A 257 2.43 -37.09 -17.81
C LEU A 257 2.57 -38.59 -18.14
N GLU A 258 3.77 -39.15 -18.18
CA GLU A 258 4.01 -40.60 -18.33
C GLU A 258 3.39 -41.43 -17.18
N LYS A 259 3.22 -40.85 -15.99
CA LYS A 259 2.54 -41.52 -14.87
C LYS A 259 1.01 -41.53 -15.00
N PHE A 260 0.44 -40.58 -15.76
CA PHE A 260 -1.01 -40.42 -15.88
C PHE A 260 -1.56 -40.81 -17.26
N ILE A 261 -0.69 -40.98 -18.27
CA ILE A 261 -1.10 -41.30 -19.63
C ILE A 261 -0.11 -42.34 -20.21
N PRO A 262 -0.58 -43.46 -20.81
CA PRO A 262 0.27 -44.40 -21.56
C PRO A 262 0.75 -43.83 -22.91
N MET A 263 1.02 -42.52 -22.94
CA MET A 263 1.28 -41.72 -24.12
C MET A 263 2.52 -40.86 -23.86
N SER A 264 3.58 -41.10 -24.62
CA SER A 264 4.79 -40.28 -24.58
C SER A 264 4.87 -39.45 -25.87
N LEU A 265 4.77 -38.13 -25.71
CA LEU A 265 5.00 -37.16 -26.79
C LEU A 265 6.47 -36.73 -26.74
N ARG A 266 7.26 -37.12 -27.75
CA ARG A 266 8.64 -36.66 -27.93
C ARG A 266 8.67 -35.56 -29.00
N LEU A 267 8.90 -34.34 -28.56
CA LEU A 267 9.03 -33.17 -29.43
C LEU A 267 10.49 -33.05 -29.90
N GLY A 268 10.75 -33.30 -31.18
CA GLY A 268 12.05 -33.05 -31.84
C GLY A 268 12.05 -31.78 -32.70
N GLU A 269 13.24 -31.30 -33.09
CA GLU A 269 13.41 -30.03 -33.85
C GLU A 269 12.80 -30.05 -35.26
N SER A 270 12.66 -31.24 -35.86
CA SER A 270 12.21 -31.44 -37.24
C SER A 270 10.99 -32.36 -37.37
N ALA A 271 10.75 -33.25 -36.41
CA ALA A 271 9.57 -34.11 -36.37
C ALA A 271 9.10 -34.30 -34.92
N GLN A 272 7.79 -34.27 -34.72
CA GLN A 272 7.16 -34.53 -33.44
C GLN A 272 6.69 -35.99 -33.45
N THR A 273 7.26 -36.82 -32.58
CA THR A 273 6.93 -38.25 -32.51
C THR A 273 6.02 -38.48 -31.32
N LEU A 274 4.86 -39.08 -31.56
CA LEU A 274 3.90 -39.44 -30.54
C LEU A 274 3.84 -40.96 -30.43
N MET A 275 4.17 -41.50 -29.26
CA MET A 275 4.10 -42.93 -29.00
C MET A 275 2.96 -43.26 -28.03
N PHE A 276 2.14 -44.23 -28.40
CA PHE A 276 1.02 -44.75 -27.62
C PHE A 276 1.16 -46.28 -27.55
N GLY A 277 1.64 -46.82 -26.42
CA GLY A 277 1.93 -48.25 -26.30
C GLY A 277 2.86 -48.77 -27.42
N PRO A 278 2.45 -49.74 -28.26
CA PRO A 278 3.26 -50.25 -29.39
C PRO A 278 3.19 -49.40 -30.68
N TYR A 279 2.42 -48.31 -30.70
CA TYR A 279 2.16 -47.51 -31.89
C TYR A 279 2.92 -46.18 -31.87
N GLN A 280 3.55 -45.83 -32.99
CA GLN A 280 4.36 -44.62 -33.20
C GLN A 280 3.78 -43.83 -34.38
N LEU A 281 3.49 -42.55 -34.13
CA LEU A 281 3.05 -41.57 -35.11
C LEU A 281 4.07 -40.44 -35.19
N GLU A 282 4.59 -40.15 -36.38
CA GLU A 282 5.48 -39.02 -36.63
C GLU A 282 4.73 -37.91 -37.37
N PHE A 283 4.88 -36.69 -36.88
CA PHE A 283 4.28 -35.48 -37.45
C PHE A 283 5.36 -34.48 -37.87
N ASP A 284 5.16 -33.80 -38.99
CA ASP A 284 5.95 -32.64 -39.41
C ASP A 284 5.43 -31.34 -38.72
N LYS A 285 6.18 -30.22 -38.83
CA LYS A 285 5.82 -28.89 -38.27
C LYS A 285 4.44 -28.37 -38.70
N GLU A 286 3.91 -28.88 -39.80
CA GLU A 286 2.58 -28.56 -40.31
C GLU A 286 1.50 -29.59 -39.91
N LEU A 287 1.79 -30.47 -38.96
CA LEU A 287 0.93 -31.57 -38.49
C LEU A 287 0.59 -32.62 -39.57
N ASN A 288 1.44 -32.75 -40.60
CA ASN A 288 1.33 -33.84 -41.58
C ASN A 288 1.82 -35.15 -40.97
N ILE A 289 1.08 -36.24 -41.13
CA ILE A 289 1.51 -37.58 -40.69
C ILE A 289 2.55 -38.09 -41.69
N THR A 290 3.80 -38.25 -41.24
CA THR A 290 4.94 -38.68 -42.07
C THR A 290 5.26 -40.16 -41.91
N LYS A 291 5.03 -40.74 -40.73
CA LYS A 291 5.09 -42.19 -40.49
C LYS A 291 4.06 -42.63 -39.47
N CYS A 292 3.45 -43.78 -39.70
CA CYS A 292 2.62 -44.47 -38.73
C CYS A 292 3.04 -45.94 -38.67
N SER A 293 3.31 -46.47 -37.47
CA SER A 293 3.71 -47.88 -37.30
C SER A 293 2.53 -48.85 -37.26
N ASP A 294 1.28 -48.37 -37.30
CA ASP A 294 0.08 -49.21 -37.33
C ASP A 294 -0.24 -49.67 -38.75
N LYS A 295 -0.25 -50.99 -38.98
CA LYS A 295 -0.59 -51.62 -40.27
C LYS A 295 -2.08 -51.55 -40.61
N THR A 296 -2.93 -51.07 -39.70
CA THR A 296 -4.39 -51.04 -39.88
C THR A 296 -4.94 -49.69 -40.36
N ILE A 297 -4.11 -48.65 -40.42
CA ILE A 297 -4.50 -47.34 -40.95
C ILE A 297 -4.26 -47.33 -42.46
N SER A 298 -5.35 -47.15 -43.23
CA SER A 298 -5.26 -47.06 -44.70
C SER A 298 -4.52 -45.78 -45.11
N SER A 299 -3.64 -45.89 -46.11
CA SER A 299 -2.91 -44.75 -46.69
C SER A 299 -3.84 -43.61 -47.16
N ALA A 300 -5.07 -43.94 -47.55
CA ALA A 300 -6.10 -42.97 -47.95
C ALA A 300 -6.53 -42.04 -46.79
N THR A 301 -6.61 -42.55 -45.56
CA THR A 301 -6.97 -41.74 -44.38
C THR A 301 -5.85 -40.78 -44.01
N ILE A 302 -4.60 -41.16 -44.25
CA ILE A 302 -3.42 -40.32 -44.01
C ILE A 302 -3.38 -39.16 -45.03
N GLU A 303 -3.66 -39.43 -46.30
CA GLU A 303 -3.72 -38.40 -47.34
C GLU A 303 -4.89 -37.42 -47.13
N GLU A 304 -6.07 -37.90 -46.73
CA GLU A 304 -7.23 -37.05 -46.40
C GLU A 304 -6.99 -36.10 -45.22
N ILE A 305 -6.16 -36.51 -44.26
CA ILE A 305 -5.77 -35.69 -43.11
C ILE A 305 -4.70 -34.67 -43.54
N ASN A 306 -3.72 -35.09 -44.35
CA ASN A 306 -2.65 -34.22 -44.82
C ASN A 306 -3.15 -33.13 -45.78
N HIS A 307 -4.24 -33.36 -46.52
CA HIS A 307 -4.87 -32.37 -47.42
C HIS A 307 -5.98 -31.53 -46.77
N ALA A 308 -6.31 -31.76 -45.50
CA ALA A 308 -7.34 -30.98 -44.80
C ALA A 308 -6.83 -29.59 -44.40
N LYS A 309 -7.70 -28.57 -44.49
CA LYS A 309 -7.44 -27.21 -43.98
C LYS A 309 -7.20 -27.24 -42.46
N LYS A 310 -6.36 -26.34 -41.94
CA LYS A 310 -5.83 -26.33 -40.55
C LYS A 310 -6.86 -26.67 -39.46
N GLU A 311 -8.05 -26.09 -39.49
CA GLU A 311 -9.10 -26.35 -38.49
C GLU A 311 -9.70 -27.77 -38.58
N ALA A 312 -10.05 -28.21 -39.79
CA ALA A 312 -10.57 -29.56 -40.03
C ALA A 312 -9.51 -30.65 -39.78
N LYS A 313 -8.25 -30.31 -40.02
CA LYS A 313 -7.10 -31.18 -39.80
C LYS A 313 -6.93 -31.53 -38.33
N PHE A 314 -7.07 -30.55 -37.43
CA PHE A 314 -7.01 -30.79 -35.98
C PHE A 314 -8.11 -31.76 -35.52
N TRP A 315 -9.35 -31.57 -35.97
CA TRP A 315 -10.46 -32.46 -35.59
C TRP A 315 -10.34 -33.87 -36.15
N LYS A 316 -9.91 -34.01 -37.41
CA LYS A 316 -9.66 -35.33 -38.01
C LYS A 316 -8.49 -36.06 -37.33
N LEU A 317 -7.43 -35.33 -36.97
CA LEU A 317 -6.30 -35.86 -36.19
C LEU A 317 -6.74 -36.27 -34.78
N SER A 318 -7.48 -35.42 -34.08
CA SER A 318 -8.01 -35.73 -32.76
C SER A 318 -8.91 -36.97 -32.80
N HIS A 319 -9.77 -37.10 -33.82
CA HIS A 319 -10.60 -38.28 -34.00
C HIS A 319 -9.78 -39.56 -34.27
N LEU A 320 -8.73 -39.47 -35.10
CA LEU A 320 -7.80 -40.58 -35.34
C LEU A 320 -7.07 -40.96 -34.04
N LEU A 321 -6.56 -39.99 -33.29
CA LEU A 321 -5.87 -40.21 -32.02
C LEU A 321 -6.80 -40.83 -30.98
N CYS A 322 -8.04 -40.36 -30.84
CA CYS A 322 -9.02 -40.98 -29.95
C CYS A 322 -9.28 -42.45 -30.33
N ARG A 323 -9.43 -42.77 -31.62
CA ARG A 323 -9.61 -44.17 -32.06
C ARG A 323 -8.40 -45.05 -31.77
N LEU A 324 -7.19 -44.48 -31.82
CA LEU A 324 -5.95 -45.20 -31.52
C LEU A 324 -5.73 -45.38 -30.01
N ILE A 325 -6.03 -44.36 -29.21
CA ILE A 325 -5.93 -44.40 -27.75
C ILE A 325 -6.93 -45.40 -27.16
N PHE A 326 -8.21 -45.32 -27.57
CA PHE A 326 -9.24 -46.26 -27.08
C PHE A 326 -9.02 -47.71 -27.55
N ARG A 327 -8.22 -47.93 -28.60
CA ARG A 327 -7.82 -49.30 -29.02
C ARG A 327 -6.61 -49.83 -28.26
N ALA A 328 -5.75 -48.96 -27.75
CA ALA A 328 -4.59 -49.36 -26.95
C ALA A 328 -4.94 -49.74 -25.50
N GLU A 329 -6.15 -49.38 -25.04
CA GLU A 329 -6.68 -49.71 -23.71
C GLU A 329 -7.47 -51.05 -23.65
N MET A 330 -7.70 -51.74 -24.78
CA MET A 330 -8.29 -53.10 -24.85
C MET A 330 -7.22 -54.16 -25.10
#